data_AF-A0A1T5JCU9-F1
#
_entry.id   AF-A0A1T5JCU9-F1
#
_cell.length_a   1.000
_cell.length_b   1.000
_cell.length_c   1.000
_cell.angle_alpha   90.00
_cell.angle_beta   90.00
_cell.angle_gamma   90.00
#
_symmetry.space_group_name_H-M   'P 1'
#
loop_
_entity.id
_entity.type
_entity.pdbx_description
1 polymer ?
#
loop_
_entity_poly.entity_id
_entity_poly.type
_entity_poly.pdbx_seq_one_letter_code
_entity_poly.pdbx_strand_id
1 'polypeptide(L)'
;MDNVIIKPSNGGFLVINLTKLNKYGFKNAHTHIKNKMVAKTIKTNVMYNRFPKTRNQYLLTSHIRVSNNENYIKKIQQLINTRNNKGKQQYINCQK
;
A
#
# COMPACT_ATOMS: atom_id res chain seq x y z
N MET A 1 -11.73 -13.04 -3.13
CA MET A 1 -10.99 -12.62 -1.92
C MET A 1 -9.51 -12.63 -2.25
N ASP A 2 -8.76 -11.64 -1.75
CA ASP A 2 -7.30 -11.61 -1.94
C ASP A 2 -6.64 -12.69 -1.07
N ASN A 3 -5.63 -13.38 -1.59
CA ASN A 3 -4.93 -14.45 -0.88
C ASN A 3 -3.56 -13.94 -0.39
N VAL A 4 -3.54 -13.28 0.78
CA VAL A 4 -2.31 -12.69 1.34
C VAL A 4 -1.77 -13.50 2.53
N ILE A 5 -0.50 -13.87 2.43
CA ILE A 5 0.25 -14.61 3.46
C ILE A 5 1.38 -13.77 4.03
N ILE A 6 1.79 -14.10 5.26
CA ILE A 6 2.95 -13.48 5.92
C ILE A 6 3.95 -14.60 6.22
N LYS A 7 5.19 -14.45 5.77
CA LYS A 7 6.30 -15.37 6.07
C LYS A 7 7.42 -14.64 6.82
N PRO A 8 8.12 -15.27 7.76
CA PRO A 8 9.35 -14.70 8.31
C PRO A 8 10.40 -14.59 7.19
N SER A 9 11.22 -13.53 7.24
CA SER A 9 12.33 -13.28 6.32
C SER A 9 13.44 -12.56 7.10
N ASN A 10 14.72 -12.70 6.71
CA ASN A 10 15.86 -12.18 7.48
C ASN A 10 15.62 -10.77 8.05
N GLY A 11 15.45 -10.69 9.38
CA GLY A 11 15.25 -9.42 10.10
C GLY A 11 13.83 -8.81 10.02
N GLY A 12 12.82 -9.57 9.58
CA GLY A 12 11.44 -9.09 9.50
C GLY A 12 10.44 -10.10 8.95
N PHE A 13 9.45 -9.58 8.23
CA PHE A 13 8.30 -10.31 7.72
C PHE A 13 8.04 -9.93 6.27
N LEU A 14 7.78 -10.94 5.45
CA LEU A 14 7.44 -10.83 4.06
C LEU A 14 5.92 -10.96 3.92
N VAL A 15 5.25 -9.94 3.39
CA VAL A 15 3.82 -9.98 3.07
C VAL A 15 3.69 -10.24 1.58
N ILE A 16 3.03 -11.33 1.20
CA ILE A 16 2.94 -11.80 -0.19
C ILE A 16 1.49 -12.00 -0.58
N ASN A 17 1.08 -11.48 -1.75
CA ASN A 17 -0.19 -11.83 -2.37
C ASN A 17 0.03 -12.96 -3.39
N LEU A 18 -0.57 -14.13 -3.15
CA LEU A 18 -0.40 -15.33 -3.98
C LEU A 18 -1.03 -15.19 -5.37
N THR A 19 -2.21 -14.55 -5.46
CA THR A 19 -2.87 -14.29 -6.74
C THR A 19 -2.00 -13.40 -7.62
N LYS A 20 -1.39 -12.38 -7.02
CA LYS A 20 -0.52 -11.44 -7.72
C LYS A 20 0.85 -12.04 -8.05
N LEU A 21 1.35 -12.93 -7.18
CA LEU A 21 2.59 -13.67 -7.39
C LEU A 21 2.53 -14.50 -8.68
N ASN A 22 1.42 -15.22 -8.88
CA ASN A 22 1.23 -16.04 -10.08
C ASN A 22 1.10 -15.21 -11.35
N LYS A 23 0.55 -13.98 -11.26
CA LYS A 23 0.29 -13.12 -12.43
C LYS A 23 1.46 -12.21 -12.82
N TYR A 24 2.20 -11.68 -11.84
CA TYR A 24 3.20 -10.61 -12.06
C TYR A 24 4.59 -10.94 -11.51
N GLY A 25 4.78 -12.13 -10.95
CA GLY A 25 6.04 -12.60 -10.39
C GLY A 25 6.33 -12.07 -8.98
N PHE A 26 7.36 -12.65 -8.36
CA PHE A 26 7.68 -12.42 -6.95
C PHE A 26 7.96 -10.95 -6.65
N LYS A 27 8.84 -10.30 -7.43
CA LYS A 27 9.28 -8.90 -7.23
C LYS A 27 8.13 -7.90 -7.06
N ASN A 28 7.00 -8.13 -7.73
CA ASN A 28 5.85 -7.22 -7.75
C ASN A 28 4.73 -7.61 -6.79
N ALA A 29 4.81 -8.79 -6.18
CA ALA A 29 3.75 -9.38 -5.37
C ALA A 29 4.04 -9.41 -3.86
N HIS A 30 5.21 -8.90 -3.43
CA HIS A 30 5.61 -8.90 -2.03
C HIS A 30 6.04 -7.53 -1.50
N THR A 31 6.06 -7.41 -0.18
CA THR A 31 6.72 -6.32 0.54
C THR A 31 7.44 -6.84 1.80
N HIS A 32 8.55 -6.19 2.16
CA HIS A 32 9.31 -6.49 3.36
C HIS A 32 8.95 -5.52 4.48
N ILE A 33 8.58 -6.05 5.64
CA ILE A 33 8.13 -5.29 6.78
C ILE A 33 8.86 -5.77 8.03
N LYS A 34 9.58 -4.88 8.71
CA LYS A 34 10.34 -5.23 9.92
C LYS A 34 9.43 -5.68 11.08
N ASN A 35 8.31 -4.99 11.29
CA ASN A 35 7.43 -5.23 12.44
C ASN A 35 6.24 -6.13 12.09
N LYS A 36 6.06 -7.22 12.84
CA LYS A 36 4.96 -8.19 12.68
C LYS A 36 3.58 -7.55 12.72
N MET A 37 3.36 -6.57 13.60
CA MET A 37 2.07 -5.90 13.73
C MET A 37 1.74 -5.11 12.47
N VAL A 38 2.72 -4.38 11.92
CA VAL A 38 2.55 -3.62 10.67
C VAL A 38 2.25 -4.56 9.49
N ALA A 39 2.93 -5.72 9.43
CA ALA A 39 2.67 -6.73 8.42
C ALA A 39 1.23 -7.27 8.50
N LYS A 40 0.76 -7.56 9.73
CA LYS A 40 -0.64 -7.96 9.98
C LYS A 40 -1.61 -6.86 9.56
N THR A 41 -1.33 -5.60 9.89
CA THR A 41 -2.17 -4.45 9.49
C THR A 41 -2.27 -4.33 7.98
N ILE A 42 -1.15 -4.44 7.25
CA ILE A 42 -1.14 -4.42 5.78
C ILE A 42 -2.01 -5.56 5.25
N LYS A 43 -1.82 -6.79 5.75
CA LYS A 43 -2.66 -7.93 5.37
C LYS A 43 -4.14 -7.61 5.60
N THR A 44 -4.54 -7.21 6.81
CA THR A 44 -5.95 -6.91 7.10
C THR A 44 -6.50 -5.78 6.23
N ASN A 45 -5.71 -4.74 5.98
CA ASN A 45 -6.16 -3.62 5.16
C ASN A 45 -6.40 -4.04 3.71
N VAL A 46 -5.54 -4.89 3.16
CA VAL A 46 -5.68 -5.42 1.80
C VAL A 46 -6.86 -6.39 1.72
N MET A 47 -6.98 -7.33 2.67
CA MET A 47 -8.10 -8.30 2.71
C MET A 47 -9.47 -7.61 2.77
N TYR A 48 -9.59 -6.56 3.57
CA TYR A 48 -10.86 -5.89 3.84
C TYR A 48 -10.99 -4.54 3.11
N ASN A 49 -10.07 -4.20 2.20
CA ASN A 49 -10.00 -2.90 1.53
C ASN A 49 -10.06 -1.70 2.50
N ARG A 50 -9.54 -1.84 3.72
CA ARG A 50 -9.54 -0.78 4.74
C ARG A 50 -8.47 0.25 4.41
N PHE A 51 -8.85 1.52 4.56
CA PHE A 51 -7.97 2.62 4.21
C PHE A 51 -6.78 2.70 5.19
N PRO A 52 -5.53 2.78 4.69
CA PRO A 52 -4.37 2.83 5.55
C PRO A 52 -4.29 4.17 6.31
N LYS A 53 -4.17 4.10 7.64
CA LYS A 53 -4.03 5.29 8.51
C LYS A 53 -2.62 5.91 8.48
N THR A 54 -1.66 5.22 7.87
CA THR A 54 -0.24 5.64 7.90
C THR A 54 0.05 6.81 6.96
N ARG A 55 1.04 7.62 7.38
CA ARG A 55 1.63 8.69 6.55
C ARG A 55 2.84 8.23 5.74
N ASN A 56 3.44 7.11 6.11
CA ASN A 56 4.67 6.63 5.50
C ASN A 56 4.43 6.14 4.05
N GLN A 57 5.12 6.77 3.09
CA GLN A 57 5.01 6.47 1.67
C GLN A 57 5.40 5.03 1.34
N TYR A 58 6.44 4.46 1.98
CA TYR A 58 6.83 3.06 1.78
C TYR A 58 5.72 2.08 2.17
N LEU A 59 5.01 2.37 3.25
CA LEU A 59 3.89 1.53 3.67
C LEU A 59 2.71 1.68 2.71
N LEU A 60 2.44 2.88 2.18
CA LEU A 60 1.38 3.05 1.17
C LEU A 60 1.71 2.34 -0.14
N THR A 61 2.94 2.46 -0.64
CA THR A 61 3.38 1.73 -1.85
C THR A 61 3.35 0.23 -1.63
N SER A 62 3.62 -0.24 -0.41
CA SER A 62 3.47 -1.65 -0.03
C SER A 62 2.04 -2.14 -0.21
N HIS A 63 1.02 -1.38 0.24
CA HIS A 63 -0.38 -1.74 0.04
C HIS A 63 -0.73 -1.86 -1.45
N ILE A 64 -0.23 -0.95 -2.29
CA ILE A 64 -0.41 -1.01 -3.76
C ILE A 64 0.24 -2.28 -4.33
N ARG A 65 1.45 -2.63 -3.89
CA ARG A 65 2.17 -3.82 -4.35
C ARG A 65 1.39 -5.09 -4.04
N VAL A 66 0.86 -5.24 -2.82
CA VAL A 66 0.19 -6.50 -2.42
C VAL A 66 -1.32 -6.54 -2.67
N SER A 67 -1.95 -5.46 -3.13
CA SER A 67 -3.39 -5.43 -3.46
C SER A 67 -3.66 -5.83 -4.91
N ASN A 68 -4.80 -6.49 -5.16
CA ASN A 68 -5.36 -6.67 -6.51
C ASN A 68 -6.57 -5.76 -6.78
N ASN A 69 -7.18 -5.18 -5.76
CA ASN A 69 -8.33 -4.31 -5.93
C ASN A 69 -7.91 -2.96 -6.55
N GLU A 70 -8.33 -2.70 -7.79
CA GLU A 70 -8.00 -1.49 -8.55
C GLU A 70 -8.53 -0.21 -7.90
N ASN A 71 -9.76 -0.24 -7.37
CA ASN A 71 -10.35 0.90 -6.67
C ASN A 71 -9.56 1.26 -5.42
N TYR A 72 -9.11 0.24 -4.68
CA TYR A 72 -8.28 0.44 -3.50
C TYR A 72 -6.91 1.03 -3.87
N ILE A 73 -6.27 0.49 -4.91
CA ILE A 73 -4.99 0.98 -5.43
C ILE A 73 -5.11 2.44 -5.87
N LYS A 74 -6.15 2.77 -6.65
CA LYS A 74 -6.41 4.13 -7.15
C LYS A 74 -6.55 5.13 -6.01
N LYS A 75 -7.30 4.79 -4.97
CA LYS A 75 -7.47 5.63 -3.78
C LYS A 75 -6.14 5.86 -3.04
N ILE A 76 -5.27 4.85 -2.93
CA ILE A 76 -3.96 5.02 -2.29
C ILE A 76 -3.01 5.83 -3.17
N GLN A 77 -3.02 5.63 -4.48
CA GLN A 77 -2.21 6.43 -5.41
C GLN A 77 -2.62 7.91 -5.35
N GLN A 78 -3.91 8.20 -5.33
CA GLN A 78 -4.42 9.56 -5.11
C GLN A 78 -3.92 10.13 -3.78
N LEU A 79 -3.97 9.36 -2.69
CA LEU A 79 -3.45 9.79 -1.39
C LEU A 79 -1.95 10.14 -1.44
N ILE A 80 -1.13 9.34 -2.12
CA ILE A 80 0.30 9.61 -2.31
C ILE A 80 0.49 10.89 -3.12
N ASN A 81 -0.22 11.03 -4.25
CA ASN A 81 -0.12 12.19 -5.13
C ASN A 81 -0.53 13.48 -4.42
N THR A 82 -1.65 13.48 -3.71
CA THR A 82 -2.11 14.64 -2.93
C THR A 82 -1.09 15.05 -1.87
N ARG A 83 -0.43 14.09 -1.22
CA ARG A 83 0.61 14.37 -0.22
C ARG A 83 1.88 14.94 -0.86
N ASN A 84 2.29 14.43 -2.02
CA ASN A 84 3.46 14.91 -2.74
C ASN A 84 3.26 16.32 -3.35
N ASN A 85 2.02 16.68 -3.65
CA ASN A 85 1.64 18.01 -4.17
C ASN A 85 1.30 19.02 -3.07
N LYS A 86 1.27 18.59 -1.81
CA LYS A 86 1.00 19.49 -0.68
C LYS A 86 2.08 20.57 -0.60
N GLY A 87 1.67 21.84 -0.59
CA GLY A 87 2.57 23.00 -0.60
C GLY A 87 2.95 23.54 -1.99
N LYS A 88 2.56 22.85 -3.08
CA LYS A 88 2.73 23.35 -4.46
C LYS A 88 1.47 24.04 -5.00
N GLN A 89 0.40 24.06 -4.20
CA GLN A 89 -0.86 24.68 -4.57
C GLN A 89 -0.71 26.19 -4.41
N GLN A 90 -0.81 26.92 -5.51
CA GLN A 90 -0.88 28.37 -5.50
C GLN A 90 -2.31 28.78 -5.14
N TYR A 91 -2.46 29.54 -4.06
CA TYR A 91 -3.71 30.19 -3.74
C TYR A 91 -3.90 31.36 -4.71
N ILE A 92 -4.93 31.30 -5.54
CA ILE A 92 -5.31 32.41 -6.43
C ILE A 92 -6.54 33.06 -5.82
N ASN A 93 -6.38 34.28 -5.30
CA ASN A 93 -7.51 35.09 -4.85
C ASN A 93 -8.20 35.70 -6.08
N CYS A 94 -9.29 35.10 -6.53
CA CYS A 94 -10.13 35.63 -7.59
C CYS A 94 -11.16 36.63 -7.05
N GLN A 95 -10.72 37.64 -6.32
CA GLN A 95 -11.55 38.80 -6.03
C GLN A 95 -11.24 39.87 -7.07
N LYS A 96 -12.17 40.03 -8.03
CA LYS A 96 -12.26 41.16 -8.95
C LYS A 96 -13.51 41.95 -8.61
#